data_AF-A0AAW5CN55-F1
#
_entry.id   AF-A0AAW5CN55-F1
#
_cell.length_a   1.000
_cell.length_b   1.000
_cell.length_c   1.000
_cell.angle_alpha   90.00
_cell.angle_beta   90.00
_cell.angle_gamma   90.00
#
_symmetry.space_group_name_H-M   'P 1'
#
loop_
_entity.id
_entity.type
_entity.pdbx_description
1 polymer ?
#
loop_
_entity_poly.entity_id
_entity_poly.type
_entity_poly.pdbx_seq_one_letter_code
_entity_poly.pdbx_strand_id
1 'polypeptide(L)'
;LLSCNHVYNQFIFIDDHAENLKNFEQTARNMQSLSRYSRANQVNKEWIDEYLNEAHSKGLISVRCHCNVMAWSNDREELKRIRNDVGSQLALMECKPRHNTTDTPTLFWAGIPGNEADFPAEESFYTFLGQALCLFVEETNYKSSLSPFGIKMVDRVSGRPLHIDISDLPMKKGITTNRNKFILGPSGSGKSFFTNHMVRQCYEQGAHVLLVDTGNSYLGLSQLIHNRTHGEDGIYFTYTNENPIAFNPFYV
;
A
#
# COMPACT_ATOMS: atom_id res chain seq x y z
N LEU A 1 6.18 -7.32 8.03
CA LEU A 1 7.04 -7.53 6.84
C LEU A 1 7.85 -8.80 7.07
N LEU A 2 7.71 -9.80 6.19
CA LEU A 2 8.49 -11.03 6.26
C LEU A 2 9.95 -10.74 5.92
N SER A 3 10.89 -11.28 6.69
CA SER A 3 12.34 -11.08 6.54
C SER A 3 12.99 -12.01 5.51
N CYS A 4 12.19 -12.82 4.80
CA CYS A 4 12.65 -13.82 3.85
C CYS A 4 12.28 -13.45 2.42
N ASN A 5 12.87 -14.14 1.45
CA ASN A 5 12.44 -14.02 0.05
C ASN A 5 11.06 -14.67 -0.11
N HIS A 6 10.10 -13.90 -0.59
CA HIS A 6 8.74 -14.37 -0.79
C HIS A 6 8.02 -13.60 -1.90
N VAL A 7 6.98 -14.22 -2.45
CA VAL A 7 5.98 -13.63 -3.33
C VAL A 7 4.61 -13.88 -2.72
N TYR A 8 3.81 -12.83 -2.65
CA TYR A 8 2.39 -12.95 -2.36
C TYR A 8 1.62 -13.03 -3.68
N ASN A 9 0.84 -14.10 -3.88
CA ASN A 9 -0.06 -14.19 -5.01
C ASN A 9 -1.51 -14.10 -4.54
N GLN A 10 -2.31 -13.41 -5.34
CA GLN A 10 -3.73 -13.29 -5.11
C GLN A 10 -4.50 -13.48 -6.41
N PHE A 11 -5.54 -14.29 -6.33
CA PHE A 11 -6.43 -14.60 -7.44
C PHE A 11 -7.85 -14.23 -7.04
N ILE A 12 -8.53 -13.47 -7.89
CA ILE A 12 -9.96 -13.19 -7.78
C ILE A 12 -10.62 -13.68 -9.05
N PHE A 13 -11.53 -14.63 -8.92
CA PHE A 13 -12.32 -15.16 -10.02
C PHE A 13 -13.69 -14.48 -10.00
N ILE A 14 -13.98 -13.77 -11.07
CA ILE A 14 -15.29 -13.13 -11.30
C ILE A 14 -16.18 -14.16 -11.99
N ASP A 15 -16.84 -14.99 -11.20
CA ASP A 15 -17.78 -16.00 -11.69
C ASP A 15 -19.20 -15.41 -11.86
N ASP A 16 -20.13 -16.24 -12.35
CA ASP A 16 -21.56 -15.89 -12.34
C ASP A 16 -22.10 -15.88 -10.90
N HIS A 17 -22.34 -14.67 -10.39
CA HIS A 17 -22.89 -14.44 -9.07
C HIS A 17 -24.21 -15.19 -8.82
N ALA A 18 -25.13 -15.20 -9.80
CA ALA A 18 -26.43 -15.83 -9.64
C ALA A 18 -26.31 -17.36 -9.61
N GLU A 19 -25.42 -17.92 -10.42
CA GLU A 19 -25.10 -19.34 -10.41
C GLU A 19 -24.49 -19.77 -9.07
N ASN A 20 -23.54 -18.99 -8.53
CA ASN A 20 -22.93 -19.24 -7.23
C ASN A 20 -23.98 -19.30 -6.11
N LEU A 21 -24.88 -18.32 -6.03
CA LEU A 21 -25.95 -18.30 -5.03
C LEU A 21 -26.89 -19.50 -5.18
N LYS A 22 -27.28 -19.85 -6.41
CA LYS A 22 -28.13 -21.02 -6.68
C LYS A 22 -27.47 -22.32 -6.21
N ASN A 23 -26.16 -22.47 -6.42
CA ASN A 23 -25.40 -23.63 -5.97
C ASN A 23 -25.32 -23.70 -4.44
N PHE A 24 -25.15 -22.54 -3.77
CA PHE A 24 -25.21 -22.45 -2.31
C PHE A 24 -26.57 -22.84 -1.76
N GLU A 25 -27.66 -22.33 -2.33
CA GLU A 25 -29.01 -22.72 -1.92
C GLU A 25 -29.26 -24.23 -2.08
N GLN A 26 -28.81 -24.82 -3.20
CA GLN A 26 -28.91 -26.26 -3.40
C GLN A 26 -28.11 -27.04 -2.35
N THR A 27 -26.92 -26.56 -2.02
CA THR A 27 -26.06 -27.15 -0.99
C THR A 27 -26.71 -27.05 0.40
N ALA A 28 -27.28 -25.91 0.76
CA ALA A 28 -28.01 -25.71 2.01
C ALA A 28 -29.22 -26.65 2.13
N ARG A 29 -30.00 -26.80 1.05
CA ARG A 29 -31.12 -27.77 0.99
C ARG A 29 -30.64 -29.22 1.19
N ASN A 30 -29.53 -29.60 0.57
CA ASN A 30 -28.94 -30.93 0.73
C ASN A 30 -28.47 -31.16 2.18
N MET A 31 -27.76 -30.19 2.77
CA MET A 31 -27.31 -30.25 4.17
C MET A 31 -28.49 -30.34 5.14
N GLN A 32 -29.60 -29.64 4.86
CA GLN A 32 -30.83 -29.75 5.65
C GLN A 32 -31.41 -31.16 5.61
N SER A 33 -31.47 -31.78 4.42
CA SER A 33 -31.99 -33.15 4.29
C SER A 33 -31.13 -34.18 5.06
N LEU A 34 -29.82 -33.92 5.16
CA LEU A 34 -28.84 -34.76 5.85
C LEU A 34 -28.57 -34.34 7.31
N SER A 35 -29.26 -33.32 7.81
CA SER A 35 -29.01 -32.74 9.15
C SER A 35 -29.29 -33.73 10.30
N ARG A 36 -30.23 -34.67 10.09
CA ARG A 36 -30.51 -35.76 11.05
C ARG A 36 -29.33 -36.70 11.29
N TYR A 37 -28.37 -36.75 10.36
CA TYR A 37 -27.22 -37.65 10.43
C TYR A 37 -25.99 -37.01 11.06
N SER A 38 -25.90 -35.68 11.12
CA SER A 38 -24.75 -34.99 11.70
C SER A 38 -25.06 -33.55 12.10
N ARG A 39 -24.72 -33.19 13.34
CA ARG A 39 -24.77 -31.80 13.84
C ARG A 39 -23.87 -30.86 13.02
N ALA A 40 -22.79 -31.37 12.42
CA ALA A 40 -21.92 -30.57 11.55
C ALA A 40 -22.64 -30.07 10.29
N ASN A 41 -23.57 -30.86 9.74
CA ASN A 41 -24.37 -30.45 8.58
C ASN A 41 -25.29 -29.28 8.92
N GLN A 42 -25.80 -29.23 10.16
CA GLN A 42 -26.62 -28.11 10.62
C GLN A 42 -25.79 -26.82 10.70
N VAL A 43 -24.60 -26.87 11.30
CA VAL A 43 -23.71 -25.71 11.40
C VAL A 43 -23.28 -25.20 10.02
N ASN A 44 -22.90 -26.11 9.11
CA ASN A 44 -22.51 -25.72 7.75
C ASN A 44 -23.68 -25.07 6.99
N LYS A 45 -24.91 -25.56 7.19
CA LYS A 45 -26.10 -24.94 6.62
C LYS A 45 -26.28 -23.52 7.15
N GLU A 46 -26.17 -23.32 8.47
CA GLU A 46 -26.29 -22.00 9.10
C GLU A 46 -25.30 -21.00 8.48
N TRP A 47 -24.05 -21.40 8.24
CA TRP A 47 -23.06 -20.55 7.56
C TRP A 47 -23.41 -20.23 6.10
N ILE A 48 -23.96 -21.20 5.35
CA ILE A 48 -24.41 -20.94 3.97
C ILE A 48 -25.60 -19.97 3.98
N ASP A 49 -26.56 -20.16 4.88
CA ASP A 49 -27.72 -19.27 5.01
C ASP A 49 -27.28 -17.85 5.39
N GLU A 50 -26.31 -17.70 6.31
CA GLU A 50 -25.69 -16.41 6.64
C GLU A 50 -25.05 -15.74 5.41
N TYR A 51 -24.25 -16.50 4.64
CA TYR A 51 -23.65 -16.00 3.40
C TYR A 51 -24.70 -15.54 2.39
N LEU A 52 -25.72 -16.36 2.12
CA LEU A 52 -26.82 -16.01 1.21
C LEU A 52 -27.57 -14.75 1.67
N ASN A 53 -27.88 -14.67 2.97
CA ASN A 53 -28.56 -13.51 3.56
C ASN A 53 -27.73 -12.24 3.42
N GLU A 54 -26.41 -12.32 3.64
CA GLU A 54 -25.53 -11.16 3.49
C GLU A 54 -25.43 -10.73 2.02
N ALA A 55 -25.31 -11.69 1.09
CA ALA A 55 -25.29 -11.43 -0.34
C ALA A 55 -26.55 -10.65 -0.79
N HIS A 56 -27.73 -11.12 -0.40
CA HIS A 56 -29.00 -10.50 -0.78
C HIS A 56 -29.26 -9.17 -0.06
N SER A 57 -29.04 -9.11 1.25
CA SER A 57 -29.39 -7.92 2.05
C SER A 57 -28.51 -6.71 1.73
N LYS A 58 -27.22 -6.94 1.45
CA LYS A 58 -26.25 -5.88 1.16
C LYS A 58 -25.93 -5.74 -0.33
N GLY A 59 -26.49 -6.59 -1.19
CA GLY A 59 -26.22 -6.59 -2.63
C GLY A 59 -24.75 -6.90 -2.96
N LEU A 60 -24.12 -7.81 -2.20
CA LEU A 60 -22.71 -8.14 -2.38
C LEU A 60 -22.52 -9.16 -3.51
N ILE A 61 -21.51 -8.92 -4.33
CA ILE A 61 -21.13 -9.81 -5.43
C ILE A 61 -20.26 -10.94 -4.87
N SER A 62 -20.76 -12.17 -5.04
CA SER A 62 -20.04 -13.41 -4.73
C SER A 62 -18.91 -13.66 -5.73
N VAL A 63 -17.71 -13.92 -5.23
CA VAL A 63 -16.51 -14.24 -6.02
C VAL A 63 -15.75 -15.39 -5.38
N ARG A 64 -14.89 -16.08 -6.14
CA ARG A 64 -13.88 -16.96 -5.55
C ARG A 64 -12.56 -16.22 -5.39
N CYS A 65 -11.87 -16.46 -4.29
CA CYS A 65 -10.59 -15.85 -3.96
C CYS A 65 -9.56 -16.92 -3.57
N HIS A 66 -8.29 -16.67 -3.88
CA HIS A 66 -7.16 -17.40 -3.31
C HIS A 66 -6.05 -16.43 -2.96
N CYS A 67 -5.41 -16.64 -1.81
CA CYS A 67 -4.27 -15.85 -1.37
C CYS A 67 -3.20 -16.80 -0.86
N ASN A 68 -1.97 -16.70 -1.36
CA ASN A 68 -0.85 -17.49 -0.85
C ASN A 68 0.44 -16.68 -0.73
N VAL A 69 1.33 -17.17 0.12
CA VAL A 69 2.70 -16.68 0.25
C VAL A 69 3.63 -17.82 -0.16
N MET A 70 4.33 -17.63 -1.27
CA MET A 70 5.40 -18.53 -1.70
C MET A 70 6.72 -17.97 -1.20
N ALA A 71 7.35 -18.65 -0.25
CA ALA A 71 8.65 -18.27 0.30
C ALA A 71 9.70 -19.34 0.00
N TRP A 72 10.95 -18.92 -0.21
CA TRP A 72 12.03 -19.83 -0.62
C TRP A 72 13.37 -19.48 0.04
N SER A 73 14.23 -20.50 0.14
CA SER A 73 15.65 -20.39 0.51
C SER A 73 16.43 -21.53 -0.15
N ASN A 74 17.74 -21.32 -0.32
CA ASN A 74 18.68 -22.36 -0.74
C ASN A 74 19.12 -23.27 0.43
N ASP A 75 18.84 -22.89 1.68
CA ASP A 75 19.12 -23.69 2.89
C ASP A 75 17.86 -24.37 3.43
N ARG A 76 17.93 -25.68 3.63
CA ARG A 76 16.83 -26.49 4.16
C ARG A 76 16.49 -26.17 5.62
N GLU A 77 17.46 -25.79 6.44
CA GLU A 77 17.18 -25.42 7.83
C GLU A 77 16.52 -24.04 7.91
N GLU A 78 16.91 -23.12 7.03
CA GLU A 78 16.25 -21.82 6.86
C GLU A 78 14.80 -21.98 6.39
N LEU A 79 14.50 -22.89 5.45
CA LEU A 79 13.13 -23.17 5.00
C LEU A 79 12.18 -23.54 6.14
N LYS A 80 12.64 -24.32 7.13
CA LYS A 80 11.83 -24.67 8.30
C LYS A 80 11.49 -23.44 9.14
N ARG A 81 12.44 -22.52 9.31
CA ARG A 81 12.24 -21.25 10.02
C ARG A 81 11.28 -20.35 9.25
N ILE A 82 11.53 -20.14 7.95
CA ILE A 82 10.68 -19.37 7.05
C ILE A 82 9.23 -19.85 7.12
N ARG A 83 8.99 -21.17 7.05
CA ARG A 83 7.65 -21.74 7.16
C ARG A 83 6.96 -21.35 8.46
N ASN A 84 7.66 -21.46 9.59
CA ASN A 84 7.10 -21.11 10.90
C ASN A 84 6.84 -19.60 11.01
N ASP A 85 7.76 -18.77 10.50
CA ASP A 85 7.63 -17.32 10.50
C ASP A 85 6.44 -16.87 9.65
N VAL A 86 6.32 -17.35 8.41
CA VAL A 86 5.17 -17.08 7.53
C VAL A 86 3.86 -17.52 8.18
N GLY A 87 3.82 -18.74 8.74
CA GLY A 87 2.64 -19.23 9.45
C GLY A 87 2.25 -18.35 10.64
N SER A 88 3.23 -17.87 11.41
CA SER A 88 2.99 -16.96 12.55
C SER A 88 2.47 -15.59 12.11
N GLN A 89 2.98 -15.03 11.01
CA GLN A 89 2.52 -13.74 10.49
C GLN A 89 1.08 -13.82 9.95
N LEU A 90 0.72 -14.93 9.28
CA LEU A 90 -0.66 -15.16 8.84
C LEU A 90 -1.60 -15.32 10.05
N ALA A 91 -1.16 -16.03 11.09
CA ALA A 91 -1.95 -16.19 12.32
C ALA A 91 -2.18 -14.86 13.07
N LEU A 92 -1.22 -13.93 13.02
CA LEU A 92 -1.38 -12.56 13.56
C LEU A 92 -2.44 -11.74 12.82
N MET A 93 -2.76 -12.11 11.58
CA MET A 93 -3.87 -11.54 10.79
C MET A 93 -5.19 -12.30 11.03
N GLU A 94 -5.27 -13.12 12.08
CA GLU A 94 -6.40 -14.00 12.39
C GLU A 94 -6.74 -15.02 11.28
N CYS A 95 -5.80 -15.24 10.36
CA CYS A 95 -5.93 -16.23 9.30
C CYS A 95 -5.40 -17.58 9.78
N LYS A 96 -6.07 -18.67 9.42
CA LYS A 96 -5.56 -20.03 9.69
C LYS A 96 -4.61 -20.45 8.57
N PRO A 97 -3.28 -20.52 8.80
CA PRO A 97 -2.35 -20.89 7.75
C PRO A 97 -2.55 -22.35 7.35
N ARG A 98 -2.73 -22.60 6.05
CA ARG A 98 -2.68 -23.94 5.45
C ARG A 98 -1.37 -24.06 4.67
N HIS A 99 -0.50 -24.97 5.10
CA HIS A 99 0.68 -25.30 4.32
C HIS A 99 0.28 -26.24 3.18
N ASN A 100 0.33 -25.77 1.95
CA ASN A 100 0.07 -26.61 0.78
C ASN A 100 1.32 -27.48 0.50
N THR A 101 1.12 -28.80 0.48
CA THR A 101 2.17 -29.80 0.19
C THR A 101 1.97 -30.50 -1.15
N THR A 102 0.85 -30.25 -1.81
CA THR A 102 0.39 -31.02 -2.99
C THR A 102 0.39 -30.13 -4.23
N ASP A 103 -0.34 -29.01 -4.19
CA ASP A 103 -0.61 -28.18 -5.37
C ASP A 103 0.40 -27.04 -5.52
N THR A 104 1.44 -27.01 -4.69
CA THR A 104 2.49 -25.98 -4.72
C THR A 104 3.09 -25.78 -6.12
N PRO A 105 3.41 -26.82 -6.91
CA PRO A 105 3.87 -26.63 -8.28
C PRO A 105 2.81 -25.98 -9.17
N THR A 106 1.56 -26.44 -9.11
CA THR A 106 0.46 -25.91 -9.92
C THR A 106 0.17 -24.45 -9.57
N LEU A 107 0.13 -24.12 -8.28
CA LEU A 107 -0.03 -22.74 -7.81
C LEU A 107 1.12 -21.84 -8.26
N PHE A 108 2.36 -22.36 -8.28
CA PHE A 108 3.52 -21.61 -8.77
C PHE A 108 3.39 -21.30 -10.26
N TRP A 109 3.03 -22.30 -11.07
CA TRP A 109 2.81 -22.12 -12.51
C TRP A 109 1.62 -21.21 -12.81
N ALA A 110 0.51 -21.34 -12.09
CA ALA A 110 -0.66 -20.48 -12.23
C ALA A 110 -0.38 -19.02 -11.85
N GLY A 111 0.62 -18.75 -11.01
CA GLY A 111 1.06 -17.40 -10.65
C GLY A 111 1.91 -16.71 -11.73
N ILE A 112 2.28 -17.40 -12.81
CA ILE A 112 2.97 -16.77 -13.95
C ILE A 112 1.96 -15.98 -14.78
N PRO A 113 2.21 -14.69 -15.08
CA PRO A 113 1.29 -13.89 -15.88
C PRO A 113 0.88 -14.57 -17.18
N GLY A 114 -0.42 -14.70 -17.39
CA GLY A 114 -1.02 -15.37 -18.56
C GLY A 114 -1.28 -16.86 -18.39
N ASN A 115 -0.89 -17.48 -17.27
CA ASN A 115 -1.16 -18.90 -16.97
C ASN A 115 -2.23 -19.10 -15.88
N GLU A 116 -3.00 -18.07 -15.56
CA GLU A 116 -3.97 -18.10 -14.46
C GLU A 116 -5.12 -19.10 -14.71
N ALA A 117 -5.33 -19.52 -15.97
CA ALA A 117 -6.33 -20.52 -16.34
C ALA A 117 -6.03 -21.93 -15.80
N ASP A 118 -4.77 -22.25 -15.51
CA ASP A 118 -4.34 -23.53 -14.93
C ASP A 118 -4.51 -23.56 -13.39
N PHE A 119 -5.10 -22.52 -12.79
CA PHE A 119 -5.28 -22.46 -11.35
C PHE A 119 -6.17 -23.61 -10.82
N PRO A 120 -5.74 -24.35 -9.78
CA PRO A 120 -6.53 -25.44 -9.21
C PRO A 120 -7.75 -24.90 -8.47
N ALA A 121 -8.95 -25.10 -9.03
CA ALA A 121 -10.19 -24.47 -8.55
C ALA A 121 -10.49 -24.79 -7.06
N GLU A 122 -10.10 -25.97 -6.59
CA GLU A 122 -10.23 -26.45 -5.21
C GLU A 122 -9.41 -25.64 -4.18
N GLU A 123 -8.38 -24.92 -4.64
CA GLU A 123 -7.58 -24.06 -3.77
C GLU A 123 -8.21 -22.67 -3.58
N SER A 124 -9.30 -22.36 -4.29
CA SER A 124 -10.06 -21.12 -4.10
C SER A 124 -11.21 -21.30 -3.10
N PHE A 125 -11.60 -20.22 -2.44
CA PHE A 125 -12.73 -20.18 -1.53
C PHE A 125 -13.69 -19.05 -1.89
N TYR A 126 -14.97 -19.20 -1.56
CA TYR A 126 -15.96 -18.17 -1.82
C TYR A 126 -15.89 -17.06 -0.78
N THR A 127 -15.99 -15.83 -1.26
CA THR A 127 -16.08 -14.63 -0.44
C THR A 127 -16.87 -13.57 -1.23
N PHE A 128 -16.91 -12.33 -0.75
CA PHE A 128 -17.48 -11.20 -1.47
C PHE A 128 -16.39 -10.30 -2.02
N LEU A 129 -16.68 -9.62 -3.14
CA LEU A 129 -15.70 -8.81 -3.85
C LEU A 129 -15.02 -7.77 -2.94
N GLY A 130 -15.78 -7.08 -2.08
CA GLY A 130 -15.21 -6.09 -1.16
C GLY A 130 -14.19 -6.71 -0.20
N GLN A 131 -14.52 -7.85 0.40
CA GLN A 131 -13.67 -8.60 1.32
C GLN A 131 -12.43 -9.16 0.60
N ALA A 132 -12.57 -9.64 -0.63
CA ALA A 132 -11.43 -10.07 -1.45
C ALA A 132 -10.46 -8.91 -1.73
N LEU A 133 -10.99 -7.72 -2.02
CA LEU A 133 -10.19 -6.52 -2.25
C LEU A 133 -9.47 -6.04 -0.99
N CYS A 134 -10.01 -6.25 0.21
CA CYS A 134 -9.31 -5.95 1.45
C CYS A 134 -8.00 -6.76 1.65
N LEU A 135 -7.83 -7.87 0.92
CA LEU A 135 -6.60 -8.66 0.94
C LEU A 135 -5.58 -8.21 -0.12
N PHE A 136 -5.90 -7.20 -0.94
CA PHE A 136 -4.95 -6.66 -1.92
C PHE A 136 -3.73 -6.08 -1.21
N VAL A 137 -2.56 -6.39 -1.77
CA VAL A 137 -1.34 -5.69 -1.41
C VAL A 137 -1.39 -4.31 -2.06
N GLU A 138 -1.80 -3.30 -1.27
CA GLU A 138 -1.79 -1.90 -1.69
C GLU A 138 -0.38 -1.30 -1.67
N GLU A 139 0.58 -1.96 -1.03
CA GLU A 139 1.97 -1.55 -0.96
C GLU A 139 2.81 -2.23 -2.04
N THR A 140 3.21 -1.46 -3.06
CA THR A 140 4.18 -1.90 -4.06
C THR A 140 5.55 -1.26 -3.82
N ASN A 141 6.58 -1.81 -4.45
CA ASN A 141 7.91 -1.21 -4.44
C ASN A 141 7.84 0.26 -4.86
N TYR A 142 8.59 1.13 -4.17
CA TYR A 142 8.65 2.54 -4.54
C TYR A 142 9.10 2.70 -6.00
N LYS A 143 8.41 3.58 -6.74
CA LYS A 143 8.70 3.88 -8.14
C LYS A 143 8.98 5.36 -8.31
N SER A 144 9.94 5.67 -9.18
CA SER A 144 10.14 7.05 -9.61
C SER A 144 8.91 7.57 -10.33
N SER A 145 8.57 8.82 -10.06
CA SER A 145 7.57 9.60 -10.78
C SER A 145 8.06 9.89 -12.20
N LEU A 146 7.15 9.89 -13.18
CA LEU A 146 7.46 10.28 -14.57
C LEU A 146 7.41 11.81 -14.78
N SER A 147 7.13 12.56 -13.72
CA SER A 147 6.99 14.02 -13.79
C SER A 147 8.35 14.70 -13.97
N PRO A 148 8.43 15.77 -14.79
CA PRO A 148 9.65 16.57 -14.90
C PRO A 148 10.00 17.27 -13.59
N PHE A 149 9.00 17.56 -12.75
CA PHE A 149 9.18 18.09 -11.41
C PHE A 149 9.29 16.95 -10.38
N GLY A 150 10.16 17.08 -9.39
CA GLY A 150 10.18 16.15 -8.26
C GLY A 150 11.38 16.30 -7.33
N ILE A 151 11.37 15.55 -6.24
CA ILE A 151 12.38 15.55 -5.19
C ILE A 151 13.16 14.24 -5.29
N LYS A 152 14.49 14.33 -5.26
CA LYS A 152 15.36 13.14 -5.20
C LYS A 152 15.35 12.57 -3.78
N MET A 153 14.88 11.35 -3.62
CA MET A 153 14.82 10.60 -2.37
C MET A 153 15.51 9.23 -2.56
N VAL A 154 15.48 8.39 -1.53
CA VAL A 154 16.05 7.04 -1.57
C VAL A 154 15.03 6.07 -0.99
N ASP A 155 14.85 4.93 -1.64
CA ASP A 155 14.13 3.79 -1.08
C ASP A 155 14.87 3.30 0.17
N ARG A 156 14.17 3.32 1.31
CA ARG A 156 14.71 2.88 2.59
C ARG A 156 15.16 1.42 2.59
N VAL A 157 14.50 0.55 1.81
CA VAL A 157 14.75 -0.89 1.84
C VAL A 157 15.89 -1.26 0.88
N SER A 158 15.77 -0.88 -0.40
CA SER A 158 16.78 -1.26 -1.40
C SER A 158 17.96 -0.28 -1.52
N GLY A 159 17.87 0.92 -0.92
CA GLY A 159 18.86 1.98 -1.11
C GLY A 159 18.81 2.61 -2.51
N ARG A 160 17.84 2.25 -3.35
CA ARG A 160 17.71 2.76 -4.72
C ARG A 160 17.32 4.25 -4.70
N PRO A 161 18.00 5.12 -5.46
CA PRO A 161 17.56 6.49 -5.66
C PRO A 161 16.19 6.56 -6.35
N LEU A 162 15.34 7.46 -5.88
CA LEU A 162 13.99 7.69 -6.38
C LEU A 162 13.81 9.16 -6.75
N HIS A 163 13.12 9.41 -7.85
CA HIS A 163 12.61 10.74 -8.20
C HIS A 163 11.13 10.79 -7.85
N ILE A 164 10.72 11.66 -6.91
CA ILE A 164 9.36 11.64 -6.36
C ILE A 164 8.68 12.98 -6.58
N ASP A 165 7.59 12.99 -7.34
CA ASP A 165 6.70 14.14 -7.46
C ASP A 165 5.57 14.04 -6.44
N ILE A 166 5.62 14.90 -5.44
CA ILE A 166 4.59 15.00 -4.41
C ILE A 166 3.50 16.03 -4.74
N SER A 167 3.59 16.72 -5.88
CA SER A 167 2.76 17.87 -6.23
C SER A 167 1.93 17.62 -7.48
N ASP A 168 2.55 17.52 -8.65
CA ASP A 168 1.82 17.57 -9.93
C ASP A 168 1.29 16.20 -10.37
N LEU A 169 2.10 15.15 -10.24
CA LEU A 169 1.69 13.79 -10.61
C LEU A 169 0.50 13.29 -9.79
N PRO A 170 0.44 13.46 -8.45
CA PRO A 170 -0.74 13.08 -7.67
C PRO A 170 -2.00 13.85 -8.08
N MET A 171 -1.88 15.14 -8.39
CA MET A 171 -3.00 15.94 -8.91
C MET A 171 -3.48 15.46 -10.27
N LYS A 172 -2.56 15.20 -11.22
CA LYS A 172 -2.89 14.66 -12.55
C LYS A 172 -3.58 13.31 -12.48
N LYS A 173 -3.27 12.50 -11.47
CA LYS A 173 -3.92 11.21 -11.20
C LYS A 173 -5.24 11.31 -10.44
N GLY A 174 -5.65 12.52 -10.02
CA GLY A 174 -6.85 12.72 -9.19
C GLY A 174 -6.72 12.23 -7.75
N ILE A 175 -5.49 11.97 -7.27
CA ILE A 175 -5.22 11.50 -5.89
C ILE A 175 -5.34 12.67 -4.90
N THR A 176 -4.90 13.87 -5.31
CA THR A 176 -5.03 15.08 -4.50
C THR A 176 -5.67 16.20 -5.30
N THR A 177 -6.39 17.08 -4.60
CA THR A 177 -7.01 18.28 -5.20
C THR A 177 -6.16 19.54 -5.03
N ASN A 178 -5.07 19.46 -4.25
CA ASN A 178 -4.18 20.58 -3.98
C ASN A 178 -2.72 20.10 -3.77
N ARG A 179 -1.81 21.08 -3.70
CA ARG A 179 -0.36 20.87 -3.51
C ARG A 179 0.10 21.08 -2.07
N ASN A 180 -0.81 21.34 -1.13
CA ASN A 180 -0.43 21.59 0.26
C ASN A 180 0.23 20.34 0.86
N LYS A 181 1.21 20.55 1.74
CA LYS A 181 1.95 19.49 2.42
C LYS A 181 1.98 19.75 3.91
N PHE A 182 1.83 18.68 4.68
CA PHE A 182 1.97 18.69 6.13
C PHE A 182 3.12 17.77 6.51
N ILE A 183 4.17 18.33 7.10
CA ILE A 183 5.37 17.61 7.51
C ILE A 183 5.35 17.50 9.04
N LEU A 184 5.17 16.29 9.56
CA LEU A 184 5.02 16.03 10.99
C LEU A 184 6.18 15.19 11.54
N GLY A 185 6.58 15.47 12.77
CA GLY A 185 7.58 14.70 13.50
C GLY A 185 8.04 15.42 14.78
N PRO A 186 8.56 14.69 15.80
CA PRO A 186 9.09 15.30 17.02
C PRO A 186 10.37 16.12 16.76
N SER A 187 10.83 16.88 17.76
CA SER A 187 12.15 17.54 17.66
C SER A 187 13.25 16.50 17.39
N GLY A 188 14.22 16.84 16.54
CA GLY A 188 15.30 15.93 16.15
C GLY A 188 14.95 14.87 15.10
N SER A 189 13.69 14.76 14.64
CA SER A 189 13.28 13.73 13.66
C SER A 189 13.69 14.01 12.20
N GLY A 190 14.44 15.08 11.96
CA GLY A 190 14.87 15.47 10.61
C GLY A 190 13.85 16.27 9.79
N LYS A 191 12.80 16.86 10.39
CA LYS A 191 11.83 17.72 9.67
C LYS A 191 12.51 18.84 8.89
N SER A 192 13.32 19.66 9.56
CA SER A 192 14.01 20.78 8.92
C SER A 192 14.99 20.30 7.86
N PHE A 193 15.65 19.16 8.08
CA PHE A 193 16.54 18.54 7.10
C PHE A 193 15.78 18.17 5.81
N PHE A 194 14.63 17.49 5.94
CA PHE A 194 13.78 17.17 4.80
C PHE A 194 13.24 18.43 4.11
N THR A 195 12.69 19.40 4.87
CA THR A 195 12.16 20.64 4.29
C THR A 195 13.23 21.42 3.54
N ASN A 196 14.45 21.49 4.07
CA ASN A 196 15.57 22.15 3.41
C ASN A 196 15.91 21.49 2.07
N HIS A 197 15.95 20.15 2.03
CA HIS A 197 16.15 19.38 0.80
C HIS A 197 15.03 19.57 -0.22
N MET A 198 13.77 19.52 0.24
CA MET A 198 12.60 19.77 -0.59
C MET A 198 12.65 21.17 -1.21
N VAL A 199 12.85 22.21 -0.38
CA VAL A 199 12.89 23.61 -0.82
C VAL A 199 14.01 23.83 -1.82
N ARG A 200 15.21 23.31 -1.56
CA ARG A 200 16.32 23.39 -2.50
C ARG A 200 15.95 22.79 -3.85
N GLN A 201 15.37 21.59 -3.87
CA GLN A 201 14.98 20.94 -5.13
C GLN A 201 13.89 21.72 -5.86
N CYS A 202 12.90 22.27 -5.15
CA CYS A 202 11.89 23.16 -5.74
C CYS A 202 12.53 24.38 -6.38
N TYR A 203 13.43 25.05 -5.66
CA TYR A 203 14.17 26.23 -6.14
C TYR A 203 15.02 25.91 -7.38
N GLU A 204 15.80 24.82 -7.34
CA GLU A 204 16.62 24.36 -8.48
C GLU A 204 15.79 24.01 -9.73
N GLN A 205 14.48 23.78 -9.55
CA GLN A 205 13.51 23.52 -10.62
C GLN A 205 12.67 24.75 -10.99
N GLY A 206 13.08 25.95 -10.54
CA GLY A 206 12.47 27.23 -10.93
C GLY A 206 11.27 27.67 -10.09
N ALA A 207 10.99 27.00 -8.96
CA ALA A 207 9.93 27.46 -8.06
C ALA A 207 10.39 28.69 -7.26
N HIS A 208 9.53 29.71 -7.19
CA HIS A 208 9.71 30.81 -6.25
C HIS A 208 9.35 30.32 -4.84
N VAL A 209 10.26 30.48 -3.88
CA VAL A 209 10.09 29.98 -2.51
C VAL A 209 10.09 31.14 -1.54
N LEU A 210 9.00 31.26 -0.76
CA LEU A 210 8.94 32.10 0.42
C LEU A 210 8.92 31.18 1.67
N LEU A 211 9.82 31.41 2.61
CA LEU A 211 9.90 30.67 3.86
C LEU A 211 9.78 31.60 5.06
N VAL A 212 8.97 31.21 6.04
CA VAL A 212 8.94 31.82 7.37
C VAL A 212 9.71 30.88 8.29
N ASP A 213 10.89 31.32 8.74
CA ASP A 213 11.80 30.53 9.56
C ASP A 213 11.92 31.09 10.97
N THR A 214 11.39 30.38 11.95
CA THR A 214 11.53 30.76 13.37
C THR A 214 12.79 30.21 14.02
N GLY A 215 13.44 29.21 13.41
CA GLY A 215 14.54 28.46 14.00
C GLY A 215 15.89 28.67 13.32
N ASN A 216 15.98 29.59 12.35
CA ASN A 216 17.15 29.83 11.50
C ASN A 216 17.69 28.56 10.81
N SER A 217 16.82 27.56 10.62
CA SER A 217 17.18 26.27 10.04
C SER A 217 17.53 26.37 8.55
N TYR A 218 17.05 27.41 7.86
CA TYR A 218 17.19 27.56 6.41
C TYR A 218 18.17 28.68 6.01
N LEU A 219 18.73 29.42 6.97
CA LEU A 219 19.72 30.48 6.71
C LEU A 219 20.90 29.98 5.87
N GLY A 220 21.42 28.79 6.17
CA GLY A 220 22.55 28.21 5.42
C GLY A 220 22.22 27.93 3.96
N LEU A 221 21.00 27.47 3.65
CA LEU A 221 20.57 27.29 2.25
C LEU A 221 20.41 28.65 1.56
N SER A 222 19.81 29.62 2.24
CA SER A 222 19.64 30.98 1.73
C SER A 222 20.99 31.62 1.37
N GLN A 223 21.97 31.55 2.27
CA GLN A 223 23.33 32.06 2.03
C GLN A 223 24.03 31.34 0.88
N LEU A 224 23.86 30.02 0.78
CA LEU A 224 24.42 29.25 -0.33
C LEU A 224 23.87 29.72 -1.67
N ILE A 225 22.55 29.93 -1.75
CA ILE A 225 21.89 30.45 -2.96
C ILE A 225 22.40 31.87 -3.24
N HIS A 226 22.40 32.75 -2.23
CA HIS A 226 22.85 34.14 -2.34
C HIS A 226 24.27 34.27 -2.88
N ASN A 227 25.19 33.47 -2.35
CA ASN A 227 26.58 33.46 -2.81
C ASN A 227 26.69 32.96 -4.26
N ARG A 228 25.87 31.96 -4.64
CA ARG A 228 25.88 31.38 -5.98
C ARG A 228 25.26 32.31 -7.03
N THR A 229 24.28 33.11 -6.65
CA THR A 229 23.60 34.07 -7.54
C THR A 229 24.15 35.48 -7.41
N HIS A 230 25.29 35.66 -6.73
CA HIS A 230 25.92 36.97 -6.52
C HIS A 230 24.97 38.02 -5.92
N GLY A 231 24.06 37.57 -5.06
CA GLY A 231 23.10 38.41 -4.35
C GLY A 231 21.76 38.64 -5.05
N GLU A 232 21.54 38.08 -6.23
CA GLU A 232 20.25 38.18 -6.94
C GLU A 232 19.14 37.37 -6.26
N ASP A 233 19.49 36.33 -5.50
CA ASP A 233 18.54 35.44 -4.80
C ASP A 233 19.08 35.06 -3.41
N GLY A 234 18.41 34.16 -2.68
CA GLY A 234 18.83 33.70 -1.37
C GLY A 234 18.71 34.78 -0.28
N ILE A 235 17.74 35.67 -0.42
CA ILE A 235 17.52 36.78 0.51
C ILE A 235 16.91 36.27 1.82
N TYR A 236 17.61 36.54 2.93
CA TYR A 236 17.17 36.16 4.26
C TYR A 236 16.93 37.42 5.11
N PHE A 237 15.68 37.65 5.50
CA PHE A 237 15.33 38.76 6.40
C PHE A 237 15.31 38.27 7.84
N THR A 238 16.21 38.81 8.66
CA THR A 238 16.23 38.56 10.10
C THR A 238 15.62 39.77 10.80
N TYR A 239 14.62 39.55 11.64
CA TYR A 239 14.16 40.58 12.56
C TYR A 239 15.23 40.83 13.62
N THR A 240 15.66 42.08 13.77
CA THR A 240 16.37 42.55 14.96
C THR A 240 15.67 43.80 15.52
N ASN A 241 15.94 44.16 16.77
CA ASN A 241 15.37 45.39 17.35
C ASN A 241 15.91 46.65 16.65
N GLU A 242 17.15 46.58 16.16
CA GLU A 242 17.82 47.66 15.44
C GLU A 242 17.36 47.75 13.99
N ASN A 243 17.05 46.62 13.35
CA ASN A 243 16.58 46.51 11.98
C ASN A 243 15.30 45.64 11.93
N PRO A 244 14.13 46.19 12.31
CA PRO A 244 12.88 45.44 12.23
C PRO A 244 12.53 45.12 10.78
N ILE A 245 11.82 44.02 10.55
CA ILE A 245 11.29 43.69 9.23
C ILE A 245 10.22 44.74 8.88
N ALA A 246 10.57 45.65 7.98
CA ALA A 246 9.67 46.68 7.48
C ALA A 246 9.02 46.17 6.17
N PHE A 247 7.80 45.62 6.29
CA PHE A 247 6.95 45.33 5.14
C PHE A 247 5.64 46.10 5.33
N ASN A 248 5.31 46.99 4.39
CA ASN A 248 4.03 47.68 4.40
C ASN A 248 3.05 46.97 3.44
N PRO A 249 2.10 46.17 3.96
CA PRO A 249 1.12 45.49 3.11
C PRO A 249 0.12 46.45 2.43
N PHE A 250 0.15 47.75 2.75
CA PHE A 250 -0.72 48.79 2.18
C PHE A 250 0.01 49.70 1.17
N TYR A 251 1.24 49.36 0.79
CA TYR A 251 1.95 50.07 -0.27
C TYR A 251 1.36 49.70 -1.63
N VAL A 252 0.74 50.67 -2.33
CA VAL A 252 0.07 50.52 -3.64
C VAL A 252 0.84 51.31 -4.69
#